data_AF-A0A4R8RTT2-F1
#
_entry.id   AF-A0A4R8RTT2-F1
#
_cell.length_a   1.000
_cell.length_b   1.000
_cell.length_c   1.000
_cell.angle_alpha   90.00
_cell.angle_beta   90.00
_cell.angle_gamma   90.00
#
_symmetry.space_group_name_H-M   'P 1'
#
loop_
_entity.id
_entity.type
_entity.pdbx_description
1 polymer ?
#
loop_
_entity_poly.entity_id
_entity_poly.type
_entity_poly.pdbx_seq_one_letter_code
_entity_poly.pdbx_strand_id
1 'polypeptide(L)'
;MSTRRNGLFQPEYRLFILSIPIVSIILGCVFLGQAGAHPDRRHWMAVVAPHHFGYFAFLGASLAGITYVIDSFPNKAGPLLLVICAGRGFISFRLSYSPCR
;
A
#
# COMPACT_ATOMS: atom_id res chain seq x y z
N MET A 1 -12.48 -25.40 27.78
CA MET A 1 -11.69 -24.50 28.66
C MET A 1 -10.22 -24.87 28.53
N SER A 2 -9.46 -24.12 27.71
CA SER A 2 -8.01 -23.95 27.86
C SER A 2 -7.77 -22.45 27.75
N THR A 3 -7.43 -21.87 28.88
CA THR A 3 -7.35 -20.44 29.13
C THR A 3 -5.90 -19.99 28.94
N ARG A 4 -5.72 -18.77 28.42
CA ARG A 4 -4.49 -17.95 28.40
C ARG A 4 -3.34 -18.40 27.47
N ARG A 5 -3.33 -17.88 26.23
CA ARG A 5 -2.47 -16.74 25.80
C ARG A 5 -2.84 -16.32 24.36
N ASN A 6 -3.56 -15.21 24.23
CA ASN A 6 -3.79 -14.45 22.98
C ASN A 6 -4.45 -15.21 21.82
N GLY A 7 -5.78 -15.34 21.87
CA GLY A 7 -6.64 -15.50 20.69
C GLY A 7 -6.63 -14.27 19.76
N LEU A 8 -5.48 -13.61 19.64
CA LEU A 8 -5.16 -12.62 18.63
C LEU A 8 -4.48 -13.42 17.54
N PHE A 9 -5.08 -13.48 16.35
CA PHE A 9 -4.34 -13.78 15.13
C PHE A 9 -3.07 -12.91 15.17
N GLN A 10 -1.91 -13.51 15.39
CA GLN A 10 -0.67 -12.75 15.60
C GLN A 10 -0.45 -11.86 14.37
N PRO A 11 -0.37 -10.53 14.52
CA PRO A 11 -0.21 -9.60 13.41
C PRO A 11 1.12 -9.79 12.64
N GLU A 12 2.00 -10.62 13.17
CA GLU A 12 3.33 -10.95 12.68
C GLU A 12 3.30 -11.70 11.34
N TYR A 13 2.33 -12.58 11.09
CA TYR A 13 2.21 -13.27 9.80
C TYR A 13 1.79 -12.32 8.65
N ARG A 14 1.18 -11.18 9.00
CA ARG A 14 0.74 -10.17 8.03
C ARG A 14 1.82 -9.12 7.73
N LEU A 15 2.82 -8.95 8.60
CA LEU A 15 4.02 -8.16 8.27
C LEU A 15 4.71 -8.74 7.03
N PHE A 16 4.69 -10.08 6.90
CA PHE A 16 5.16 -10.78 5.71
C PHE A 16 4.34 -10.44 4.47
N ILE A 17 3.02 -10.37 4.56
CA ILE A 17 2.16 -9.97 3.44
C ILE A 17 2.32 -8.48 3.08
N LEU A 18 2.61 -7.62 4.06
CA LEU A 18 2.91 -6.21 3.85
C LEU A 18 4.30 -5.97 3.26
N SER A 19 5.23 -6.92 3.42
CA SER A 19 6.57 -6.84 2.83
C SER A 19 6.53 -6.81 1.30
N ILE A 20 5.59 -7.54 0.69
CA ILE A 20 5.41 -7.62 -0.77
C ILE A 20 5.12 -6.25 -1.39
N PRO A 21 4.10 -5.47 -0.94
CA PRO A 21 3.85 -4.14 -1.46
C PRO A 21 4.94 -3.13 -1.09
N ILE A 22 5.70 -3.33 0.00
CA ILE A 22 6.83 -2.46 0.34
C ILE A 22 7.97 -2.65 -0.67
N VAL A 23 8.33 -3.90 -0.97
CA VAL A 23 9.41 -4.21 -1.93
C VAL A 23 9.05 -3.69 -3.33
N SER A 24 7.79 -3.84 -3.75
CA SER A 24 7.35 -3.33 -5.05
C SER A 24 7.45 -1.79 -5.14
N ILE A 25 7.14 -1.06 -4.06
CA ILE A 25 7.28 0.40 -4.04
C ILE A 25 8.75 0.83 -4.08
N ILE A 26 9.63 0.11 -3.39
CA ILE A 26 11.08 0.37 -3.41
C ILE A 26 11.61 0.16 -4.82
N LEU A 27 11.23 -0.94 -5.48
CA LEU A 27 11.58 -1.20 -6.87
C LEU A 27 11.09 -0.08 -7.79
N GLY A 28 9.82 0.35 -7.65
CA GLY A 28 9.27 1.47 -8.41
C GLY A 28 10.06 2.78 -8.23
N CYS A 29 10.50 3.07 -7.00
CA CYS A 29 11.31 4.25 -6.68
C CYS A 29 12.72 4.16 -7.29
N VAL A 30 13.33 2.98 -7.28
CA VAL A 30 14.63 2.73 -7.95
C VAL A 30 14.51 2.91 -9.46
N PHE A 31 13.46 2.39 -10.09
CA PHE A 31 13.22 2.59 -11.53
C PHE A 31 13.01 4.06 -11.88
N LEU A 32 12.27 4.81 -11.05
CA LEU A 32 12.08 6.25 -11.24
C LEU A 32 13.40 7.02 -11.07
N GLY A 33 14.22 6.65 -10.08
CA GLY A 33 15.54 7.25 -9.86
C GLY A 33 16.50 7.01 -11.03
N GLN A 34 16.50 5.80 -11.58
CA GLN A 34 17.28 5.48 -12.78
C GLN A 34 16.78 6.24 -14.01
N ALA A 35 15.47 6.41 -14.17
CA ALA A 35 14.87 7.22 -15.23
C ALA A 35 15.24 8.72 -15.13
N GLY A 36 15.40 9.23 -13.91
CA GLY A 36 15.85 10.60 -13.65
C GLY A 36 17.34 10.84 -13.91
N ALA A 37 18.19 9.83 -13.65
CA ALA A 37 19.63 9.92 -13.83
C ALA A 37 20.09 9.88 -15.31
N HIS A 38 19.29 9.28 -16.21
CA HIS A 38 19.59 9.18 -17.64
C HIS A 38 18.51 9.83 -18.51
N PRO A 39 18.43 11.18 -18.53
CA PRO A 39 17.39 11.90 -19.27
C PRO A 39 17.46 11.70 -20.80
N ASP A 40 18.64 11.37 -21.35
CA ASP A 40 18.88 11.17 -22.80
C ASP A 40 18.41 9.81 -23.35
N ARG A 41 18.21 8.79 -22.49
CA ARG A 41 17.77 7.44 -22.90
C ARG A 41 16.53 6.98 -22.15
N ARG A 42 15.49 7.82 -22.14
CA ARG A 42 14.19 7.46 -21.59
C ARG A 42 13.52 6.39 -22.46
N HIS A 43 13.75 5.12 -22.14
CA HIS A 43 12.93 4.05 -22.67
C HIS A 43 11.53 4.20 -22.08
N TRP A 44 10.48 4.06 -22.89
CA TRP A 44 9.07 4.18 -22.47
C TRP A 44 8.73 3.32 -21.23
N MET A 45 9.37 2.15 -21.09
CA MET A 45 9.27 1.29 -19.91
C MET A 45 9.72 1.94 -18.60
N ALA A 46 10.62 2.93 -18.65
CA ALA A 46 11.10 3.62 -17.46
C ALA A 46 10.02 4.49 -16.79
N VAL A 47 8.96 4.87 -17.53
CA VAL A 47 7.81 5.60 -16.99
C VAL A 47 6.67 4.65 -16.64
N VAL A 48 6.47 3.62 -17.47
CA VAL A 48 5.41 2.63 -17.26
C VAL A 48 5.70 1.76 -16.02
N ALA A 49 6.91 1.25 -15.87
CA ALA A 49 7.24 0.33 -14.77
C ALA A 49 6.98 0.95 -13.38
N PRO A 50 7.46 2.17 -13.04
CA PRO A 50 7.14 2.81 -11.76
C PRO A 50 5.63 3.00 -11.53
N HIS A 51 4.88 3.32 -12.58
CA HIS A 51 3.43 3.48 -12.49
C HIS A 51 2.73 2.18 -12.09
N HIS A 52 3.09 1.06 -12.71
CA HIS A 52 2.54 -0.26 -12.39
C HIS A 52 2.96 -0.73 -10.98
N PHE A 53 4.22 -0.53 -10.60
CA PHE A 53 4.72 -0.86 -9.25
C PHE A 53 4.02 -0.05 -8.16
N GLY A 54 3.85 1.27 -8.37
CA GLY A 54 3.10 2.13 -7.45
C GLY A 54 1.64 1.70 -7.30
N TYR A 55 0.98 1.35 -8.41
CA TYR A 55 -0.41 0.87 -8.37
C TYR A 55 -0.54 -0.46 -7.62
N PHE A 56 0.37 -1.40 -7.88
CA PHE A 56 0.41 -2.68 -7.19
C PHE A 56 0.65 -2.52 -5.67
N ALA A 57 1.60 -1.68 -5.28
CA ALA A 57 1.87 -1.40 -3.87
C ALA A 57 0.66 -0.77 -3.16
N PHE A 58 -0.02 0.18 -3.80
CA PHE A 58 -1.20 0.85 -3.27
C PHE A 58 -2.38 -0.11 -3.07
N LEU A 59 -2.64 -0.98 -4.05
CA LEU A 59 -3.66 -2.02 -3.94
C LEU A 59 -3.32 -3.04 -2.86
N GLY A 60 -2.07 -3.51 -2.81
CA GLY A 60 -1.60 -4.47 -1.81
C GLY A 60 -1.70 -3.94 -0.39
N ALA A 61 -1.27 -2.70 -0.14
CA ALA A 61 -1.39 -2.04 1.16
C ALA A 61 -2.87 -1.85 1.57
N SER A 62 -3.73 -1.46 0.64
CA SER A 62 -5.16 -1.28 0.90
C SER A 62 -5.86 -2.59 1.27
N LEU A 63 -5.57 -3.67 0.54
CA LEU A 63 -6.13 -5.01 0.81
C LEU A 63 -5.65 -5.57 2.16
N ALA A 64 -4.36 -5.40 2.45
CA ALA A 64 -3.79 -5.80 3.73
C ALA A 64 -4.41 -5.02 4.90
N GLY A 65 -4.64 -3.71 4.75
CA GLY A 65 -5.29 -2.88 5.75
C GLY A 65 -6.74 -3.28 6.03
N ILE A 66 -7.55 -3.51 4.99
CA ILE A 66 -8.95 -3.94 5.12
C ILE A 66 -9.05 -5.28 5.84
N THR A 67 -8.29 -6.26 5.37
CA THR A 67 -8.31 -7.60 5.95
C THR A 67 -7.79 -7.62 7.38
N TYR A 68 -6.86 -6.73 7.75
CA TYR A 68 -6.37 -6.58 9.13
C TYR A 68 -7.47 -6.05 10.06
N VAL A 69 -8.21 -5.06 9.59
CA VAL A 69 -9.27 -4.40 10.35
C VAL A 69 -10.46 -5.33 10.61
N ILE A 70 -10.88 -6.08 9.60
CA ILE A 70 -11.98 -7.05 9.71
C ILE A 70 -11.62 -8.15 10.70
N ASP A 71 -10.39 -8.64 10.64
CA ASP A 71 -9.89 -9.74 11.48
C ASP A 71 -9.66 -9.31 12.94
N SER A 72 -9.20 -8.07 13.16
CA SER A 72 -8.94 -7.54 14.51
C SER A 72 -10.21 -7.09 15.23
N PHE A 73 -11.22 -6.59 14.50
CA PHE A 73 -12.44 -6.02 15.09
C PHE A 73 -13.71 -6.38 14.29
N PRO A 74 -14.15 -7.67 14.31
CA PRO A 74 -15.33 -8.11 13.56
C PRO A 74 -16.62 -7.37 13.97
N ASN A 75 -16.75 -6.99 15.25
CA ASN A 75 -17.92 -6.25 15.76
C ASN A 75 -17.98 -4.77 15.35
N LYS A 76 -16.89 -4.18 14.84
CA LYS A 76 -16.83 -2.77 14.40
C LYS A 76 -16.28 -2.61 12.98
N ALA A 77 -16.42 -3.64 12.14
CA ALA A 77 -15.87 -3.63 10.79
C ALA A 77 -16.40 -2.46 9.93
N GLY A 78 -17.69 -2.11 10.04
CA GLY A 78 -18.31 -1.05 9.24
C GLY A 78 -17.63 0.33 9.38
N PRO A 79 -17.56 0.92 10.58
CA PRO A 79 -16.90 2.21 10.80
C PRO A 79 -15.42 2.24 10.42
N LEU A 80 -14.73 1.12 10.57
CA LEU A 80 -13.28 1.05 10.41
C LEU A 80 -12.89 0.86 8.93
N LEU A 81 -13.74 0.20 8.13
CA LEU A 81 -13.68 0.20 6.67
C LEU A 81 -13.87 1.60 6.08
N LEU A 82 -14.77 2.40 6.66
CA LEU A 82 -15.00 3.79 6.24
C LEU A 82 -13.74 4.65 6.43
N VAL A 83 -13.02 4.49 7.55
CA VAL A 83 -11.77 5.22 7.81
C VAL A 83 -10.69 4.86 6.78
N ILE A 84 -10.54 3.58 6.43
CA ILE A 84 -9.59 3.14 5.40
C ILE A 84 -9.97 3.70 4.02
N CYS A 85 -11.25 3.61 3.65
CA CYS A 85 -11.75 4.16 2.39
C CYS A 85 -11.55 5.68 2.30
N ALA A 86 -11.78 6.40 3.40
CA ALA A 86 -11.54 7.84 3.50
C ALA A 86 -10.04 8.14 3.36
N GLY A 87 -9.16 7.44 4.09
CA GLY A 87 -7.71 7.61 4.00
C GLY A 87 -7.16 7.39 2.59
N ARG A 88 -7.68 6.37 1.89
CA ARG A 88 -7.37 6.11 0.48
C ARG A 88 -7.79 7.27 -0.43
N GLY A 89 -8.99 7.81 -0.23
CA GLY A 89 -9.50 8.97 -0.96
C GLY A 89 -8.68 10.24 -0.70
N PHE A 90 -8.21 10.45 0.53
CA PHE A 90 -7.33 11.58 0.87
C PHE A 90 -5.99 11.53 0.14
N ILE A 91 -5.40 10.35 -0.02
CA ILE A 91 -4.15 10.18 -0.76
C ILE A 91 -4.36 10.54 -2.24
N SER A 92 -5.46 10.09 -2.85
CA SER A 92 -5.82 10.46 -4.23
C SER A 92 -6.08 11.96 -4.37
N PHE A 93 -6.76 12.59 -3.42
CA PHE A 93 -6.96 14.04 -3.41
C PHE A 93 -5.64 14.80 -3.33
N ARG A 94 -4.72 14.37 -2.46
CA ARG A 94 -3.40 15.01 -2.31
C ARG A 94 -2.60 14.97 -3.62
N LEU A 95 -2.67 13.87 -4.37
CA LEU A 95 -2.01 13.73 -5.66
C LEU A 95 -2.69 14.59 -6.76
N SER A 96 -4.01 14.78 -6.70
CA SER A 96 -4.70 15.67 -7.64
C SER A 96 -4.38 17.15 -7.43
N TYR A 97 -4.07 17.58 -6.21
CA TYR A 97 -3.71 18.98 -5.92
C TYR A 97 -2.20 19.28 -6.04
N SER A 98 -1.34 18.28 -6.29
CA SER A 98 0.09 18.52 -6.45
C SER A 98 0.55 19.30 -7.71
N PRO A 99 -0.21 19.44 -8.83
CA PRO A 99 0.26 20.18 -9.99
C PRO A 99 -0.07 21.69 -9.98
N CYS A 100 -0.57 22.26 -8.88
CA CYS A 100 -0.65 23.72 -8.73
C CYS A 100 0.67 24.30 -8.20
N ARG A 101 1.75 24.16 -8.98
CA ARG A 101 2.92 25.04 -8.93
C ARG A 101 3.68 25.00 -10.24
#